data_AF-A0A2C6CVK1-F1
#
_entry.id   AF-A0A2C6CVK1-F1
#
_cell.length_a   1.000
_cell.length_b   1.000
_cell.length_c   1.000
_cell.angle_alpha   90.00
_cell.angle_beta   90.00
_cell.angle_gamma   90.00
#
_symmetry.space_group_name_H-M   'P 1'
#
loop_
_entity.id
_entity.type
_entity.pdbx_description
1 polymer ?
#
loop_
_entity_poly.entity_id
_entity_poly.type
_entity_poly.pdbx_seq_one_letter_code
_entity_poly.pdbx_strand_id
1 'polypeptide(L)'
;MLEQLLQRIKEGDLSGLDDTNLALELPVSESLFQEIMDARPPGGPLKKLGFQFLDGNRALVQLSARVPVLGVVSRTLALQVGGEYERGQAGLLRFEIVDGLKMLDKPIINLLQNQVEKRLPAGIDLNARIVTIDLPKLLHALGQKHLLGLIAGAKLGSRTNQLVIYLHLQP
;
A
#
# COMPACT_ATOMS: atom_id res chain seq x y z
N MET A 1 16.19 -17.36 -3.94
CA MET A 1 16.87 -16.74 -2.77
C MET A 1 15.87 -16.22 -1.75
N LEU A 2 14.95 -15.32 -2.11
CA LEU A 2 13.92 -14.79 -1.19
C LEU A 2 12.99 -15.88 -0.61
N GLU A 3 12.48 -16.80 -1.45
CA GLU A 3 11.60 -17.88 -0.96
C GLU A 3 12.29 -18.84 0.02
N GLN A 4 13.57 -19.14 -0.21
CA GLN A 4 14.38 -19.97 0.70
C GLN A 4 14.60 -19.25 2.04
N LEU A 5 14.81 -17.94 2.02
CA LEU A 5 14.95 -17.14 3.24
C LEU A 5 13.63 -17.10 4.03
N LEU A 6 12.51 -16.88 3.35
CA LEU A 6 11.17 -16.90 3.97
C LEU A 6 10.83 -18.28 4.54
N GLN A 7 11.25 -19.35 3.87
CA GLN A 7 11.05 -20.71 4.35
C GLN A 7 11.90 -20.99 5.60
N ARG A 8 13.18 -20.58 5.63
CA ARG A 8 14.05 -20.68 6.80
C ARG A 8 13.51 -19.91 8.00
N ILE A 9 13.03 -18.69 7.78
CA ILE A 9 12.37 -17.88 8.81
C ILE A 9 11.14 -18.59 9.38
N LYS A 10 10.29 -19.18 8.52
CA LYS A 10 9.11 -19.95 8.96
C LYS A 10 9.48 -21.19 9.77
N GLU A 11 10.61 -21.82 9.47
CA GLU A 11 11.15 -22.98 10.17
C GLU A 11 11.88 -22.60 11.48
N GLY A 12 11.99 -21.30 11.79
CA GLY A 12 12.64 -20.78 12.99
C GLY A 12 14.16 -20.72 12.90
N ASP A 13 14.74 -20.96 11.72
CA ASP A 13 16.17 -20.79 11.48
C ASP A 13 16.49 -19.31 11.19
N LEU A 14 16.94 -18.62 12.23
CA LEU A 14 17.33 -17.21 12.17
C LEU A 14 18.83 -17.01 11.92
N SER A 15 19.59 -18.08 11.67
CA SER A 15 21.04 -18.00 11.51
C SER A 15 21.42 -17.19 10.26
N GLY A 16 22.26 -16.16 10.49
CA GLY A 16 22.72 -15.25 9.43
C GLY A 16 21.73 -14.15 9.05
N LEU A 17 20.71 -13.89 9.87
CA LEU A 17 19.79 -12.76 9.70
C LEU A 17 20.26 -11.47 10.40
N ASP A 18 21.35 -11.51 11.17
CA ASP A 18 21.88 -10.33 11.85
C ASP A 18 22.19 -9.22 10.84
N ASP A 19 21.56 -8.06 11.03
CA ASP A 19 21.75 -6.85 10.21
C ASP A 19 21.41 -7.05 8.71
N THR A 20 20.49 -7.97 8.41
CA THR A 20 20.15 -8.33 7.02
C THR A 20 19.21 -7.32 6.39
N ASN A 21 19.62 -6.74 5.27
CA ASN A 21 18.79 -5.86 4.45
C ASN A 21 18.15 -6.62 3.29
N LEU A 22 16.84 -6.52 3.16
CA LEU A 22 16.06 -7.11 2.06
C LEU A 22 15.31 -6.04 1.29
N ALA A 23 15.33 -6.13 -0.03
CA ALA A 23 14.43 -5.40 -0.89
C ALA A 23 13.37 -6.37 -1.44
N LEU A 24 12.13 -6.18 -1.02
CA LEU A 24 10.99 -6.88 -1.59
C LEU A 24 10.41 -6.04 -2.72
N GLU A 25 10.60 -6.50 -3.95
CA GLU A 25 10.00 -5.89 -5.12
C GLU A 25 8.63 -6.51 -5.33
N LEU A 26 7.58 -5.71 -5.15
CA LEU A 26 6.21 -6.10 -5.42
C LEU A 26 5.87 -5.61 -6.83
N PRO A 27 5.80 -6.51 -7.83
CA PRO A 27 5.28 -6.15 -9.13
C PRO A 27 3.81 -5.82 -8.93
N VAL A 28 3.46 -4.57 -9.14
CA VAL A 28 2.07 -4.15 -9.01
C VAL A 28 1.46 -4.27 -10.40
N SER A 29 0.99 -5.47 -10.69
CA SER A 29 0.41 -5.83 -11.98
C SER A 29 -1.02 -5.32 -12.12
N GLU A 30 -1.45 -5.19 -13.38
CA GLU A 30 -2.84 -4.91 -13.73
C GLU A 30 -3.83 -5.91 -13.10
N SER A 31 -3.39 -7.15 -12.84
CA SER A 31 -4.21 -8.19 -12.21
C SER A 31 -4.62 -7.87 -10.78
N LEU A 32 -3.73 -7.30 -9.95
CA LEU A 32 -4.08 -6.89 -8.58
C LEU A 32 -5.18 -5.82 -8.60
N PHE A 33 -5.12 -4.90 -9.56
CA PHE A 33 -6.14 -3.87 -9.73
C PHE A 33 -7.44 -4.44 -10.26
N GLN A 34 -7.36 -5.41 -11.16
CA GLN A 34 -8.54 -6.13 -11.63
C GLN A 34 -9.23 -6.87 -10.48
N GLU A 35 -8.49 -7.50 -9.57
CA GLU A 35 -9.07 -8.15 -8.38
C GLU A 35 -9.79 -7.16 -7.47
N ILE A 36 -9.19 -5.99 -7.18
CA ILE A 36 -9.85 -4.92 -6.42
C ILE A 36 -11.11 -4.44 -7.14
N MET A 37 -11.02 -4.30 -8.47
CA MET A 37 -12.11 -3.87 -9.32
C MET A 37 -13.22 -4.93 -9.41
N ASP A 38 -12.92 -6.21 -9.32
CA ASP A 38 -13.89 -7.31 -9.36
C ASP A 38 -14.55 -7.53 -8.01
N ALA A 39 -13.82 -7.28 -6.92
CA ALA A 39 -14.38 -7.33 -5.58
C ALA A 39 -15.49 -6.28 -5.39
N ARG A 40 -15.51 -5.18 -6.16
CA ARG A 40 -16.42 -4.03 -5.98
C ARG A 40 -17.90 -4.46 -5.99
N PRO A 41 -18.78 -3.81 -5.21
CA PRO A 41 -20.21 -4.10 -5.26
C PRO A 41 -20.78 -3.93 -6.68
N PRO A 42 -21.68 -4.82 -7.15
CA PRO A 42 -22.38 -4.65 -8.40
C PRO A 42 -23.09 -3.29 -8.45
N GLY A 43 -22.94 -2.55 -9.54
CA GLY A 43 -23.51 -1.20 -9.67
C GLY A 43 -22.77 -0.09 -8.92
N GLY A 44 -21.64 -0.41 -8.27
CA GLY A 44 -20.83 0.56 -7.53
C GLY A 44 -20.43 1.81 -8.34
N PRO A 45 -20.22 2.95 -7.66
CA PRO A 45 -19.85 4.22 -8.26
C PRO A 45 -18.47 4.17 -8.90
N LEU A 46 -17.51 3.38 -8.39
CA LEU A 46 -16.19 3.20 -9.00
C LEU A 46 -16.30 2.43 -10.33
N LYS A 47 -15.76 3.01 -11.40
CA LYS A 47 -15.79 2.47 -12.78
C LYS A 47 -14.42 2.09 -13.31
N LYS A 48 -13.38 2.85 -12.96
CA LYS A 48 -12.00 2.54 -13.28
C LYS A 48 -11.11 2.84 -12.07
N LEU A 49 -10.16 1.97 -11.82
CA LEU A 49 -9.03 2.20 -10.92
C LEU A 49 -7.79 1.66 -11.63
N GLY A 50 -6.76 2.48 -11.72
CA GLY A 50 -5.46 2.12 -12.26
C GLY A 50 -4.39 2.75 -11.39
N PHE A 51 -3.25 2.10 -11.30
CA PHE A 51 -2.13 2.57 -10.51
C PHE A 51 -0.85 2.36 -11.30
N GLN A 52 0.03 3.34 -11.27
CA GLN A 52 1.33 3.25 -11.91
C GLN A 52 2.38 3.76 -10.95
N PHE A 53 3.33 2.91 -10.58
CA PHE A 53 4.51 3.34 -9.84
C PHE A 53 5.53 3.94 -10.79
N LEU A 54 6.15 5.03 -10.35
CA LEU A 54 7.19 5.76 -11.06
C LEU A 54 8.46 5.75 -10.21
N ASP A 55 9.59 6.08 -10.83
CA ASP A 55 10.83 6.32 -10.08
C ASP A 55 10.72 7.57 -9.20
N GLY A 56 11.60 7.66 -8.20
CA GLY A 56 11.64 8.79 -7.27
C GLY A 56 10.52 8.77 -6.24
N ASN A 57 10.06 7.58 -5.84
CA ASN A 57 9.01 7.39 -4.84
C ASN A 57 7.69 8.05 -5.23
N ARG A 58 7.31 7.97 -6.50
CA ARG A 58 6.05 8.54 -7.00
C ARG A 58 5.14 7.45 -7.52
N ALA A 59 3.84 7.71 -7.46
CA ALA A 59 2.86 6.90 -8.16
C ALA A 59 1.74 7.75 -8.73
N LEU A 60 1.07 7.25 -9.76
CA LEU A 60 -0.11 7.84 -10.35
C LEU A 60 -1.30 6.91 -10.10
N VAL A 61 -2.39 7.47 -9.60
CA VAL A 61 -3.67 6.76 -9.45
C VAL A 61 -4.66 7.32 -10.44
N GLN A 62 -5.01 6.51 -11.43
CA GLN A 62 -6.09 6.83 -12.34
C GLN A 62 -7.40 6.30 -11.76
N LEU A 63 -8.41 7.15 -11.70
CA LEU A 63 -9.71 6.78 -11.18
C LEU A 63 -10.81 7.31 -12.11
N SER A 64 -11.89 6.55 -12.21
CA SER A 64 -13.15 7.00 -12.80
C SER A 64 -14.28 6.57 -11.91
N ALA A 65 -15.16 7.48 -11.52
CA ALA A 65 -16.31 7.19 -10.67
C ALA A 65 -17.57 7.94 -11.12
N ARG A 66 -18.73 7.33 -10.93
CA ARG A 66 -20.03 8.00 -11.04
C ARG A 66 -20.31 8.76 -9.75
N VAL A 67 -20.45 10.07 -9.86
CA VAL A 67 -20.74 11.00 -8.76
C VAL A 67 -22.18 11.53 -8.93
N PRO A 68 -22.94 11.67 -7.83
CA PRO A 68 -24.27 12.30 -7.88
C PRO A 68 -24.20 13.68 -8.54
N VAL A 69 -25.19 14.02 -9.37
CA VAL A 69 -25.33 15.32 -10.08
C VAL A 69 -24.29 15.58 -11.19
N LEU A 70 -23.03 15.19 -11.00
CA LEU A 70 -21.92 15.48 -11.92
C LEU A 70 -21.69 14.39 -12.99
N GLY A 71 -22.36 13.24 -12.89
CA GLY A 71 -22.18 12.15 -13.84
C GLY A 71 -20.89 11.37 -13.61
N VAL A 72 -20.22 10.93 -14.67
CA VAL A 72 -18.95 10.18 -14.56
C VAL A 72 -17.78 11.14 -14.56
N VAL A 73 -16.97 11.10 -13.51
CA VAL A 73 -15.76 11.91 -13.37
C VAL A 73 -14.54 11.02 -13.43
N SER A 74 -13.54 11.42 -14.23
CA SER A 74 -12.23 10.74 -14.31
C SER A 74 -11.11 11.67 -13.86
N ARG A 75 -10.16 11.15 -13.07
CA ARG A 75 -9.02 11.89 -12.52
C ARG A 75 -7.76 11.04 -12.49
N THR A 76 -6.62 11.72 -12.51
CA THR A 76 -5.32 11.14 -12.19
C THR A 76 -4.77 11.88 -10.98
N LEU A 77 -4.46 11.15 -9.92
CA LEU A 77 -3.86 11.67 -8.69
C LEU A 77 -2.38 11.32 -8.68
N ALA A 78 -1.53 12.25 -8.29
CA ALA A 78 -0.13 11.98 -8.03
C ALA A 78 0.07 11.68 -6.54
N LEU A 79 0.74 10.57 -6.25
CA LEU A 79 1.10 10.13 -4.92
C LEU A 79 2.62 10.21 -4.73
N GLN A 80 3.04 10.60 -3.53
CA GLN A 80 4.38 10.44 -3.03
C GLN A 80 4.38 9.23 -2.08
N VAL A 81 5.18 8.23 -2.42
CA VAL A 81 5.46 7.06 -1.59
C VAL A 81 6.53 7.44 -0.57
N GLY A 82 6.39 6.97 0.66
CA GLY A 82 7.39 7.20 1.69
C GLY A 82 6.98 6.63 3.03
N GLY A 83 7.55 7.20 4.08
CA GLY A 83 7.37 6.69 5.43
C GLY A 83 8.36 5.59 5.78
N GLU A 84 8.68 5.55 7.06
CA GLU A 84 9.61 4.62 7.67
C GLU A 84 8.95 4.04 8.91
N TYR A 85 9.22 2.76 9.13
CA TYR A 85 8.90 2.04 10.34
C TYR A 85 10.22 1.67 11.02
N GLU A 86 10.30 1.91 12.31
CA GLU A 86 11.40 1.46 13.15
C GLU A 86 10.81 0.78 14.38
N ARG A 87 11.38 -0.36 14.77
CA ARG A 87 10.89 -1.13 15.91
C ARG A 87 10.94 -0.26 17.18
N GLY A 88 9.82 -0.15 17.88
CA GLY A 88 9.72 0.65 19.10
C GLY A 88 9.45 2.14 18.88
N GLN A 89 9.35 2.60 17.62
CA GLN A 89 8.94 3.97 17.28
C GLN A 89 7.57 4.00 16.60
N ALA A 90 6.92 5.17 16.66
CA ALA A 90 5.67 5.44 15.96
C ALA A 90 5.93 5.70 14.46
N GLY A 91 6.31 4.66 13.71
CA GLY A 91 6.55 4.73 12.27
C GLY A 91 5.36 4.20 11.45
N LEU A 92 5.05 4.87 10.34
CA LEU A 92 4.02 4.44 9.39
C LEU A 92 4.58 4.56 7.98
N LEU A 93 4.28 3.57 7.15
CA LEU A 93 4.53 3.64 5.72
C LEU A 93 3.36 4.41 5.06
N ARG A 94 3.63 5.26 4.07
CA ARG A 94 2.66 6.26 3.59
C ARG A 94 2.66 6.42 2.08
N PHE A 95 1.48 6.72 1.55
CA PHE A 95 1.26 7.23 0.20
C PHE A 95 0.51 8.56 0.32
N GLU A 96 1.18 9.67 0.11
CA GLU A 96 0.62 11.02 0.26
C GLU A 96 0.19 11.57 -1.10
N ILE A 97 -1.03 12.08 -1.22
CA ILE A 97 -1.52 12.69 -2.45
C ILE A 97 -0.89 14.09 -2.57
N VAL A 98 0.07 14.22 -3.48
CA VAL A 98 0.88 15.45 -3.67
C VAL A 98 0.34 16.37 -4.76
N ASP A 99 -0.44 15.84 -5.70
CA ASP A 99 -1.13 16.67 -6.70
C ASP A 99 -2.45 16.03 -7.14
N GLY A 100 -3.44 16.87 -7.43
CA GLY A 100 -4.74 16.44 -7.98
C GLY A 100 -5.95 16.46 -7.03
N LEU A 101 -5.85 17.06 -5.84
CA LEU A 101 -6.99 17.24 -4.92
C LEU A 101 -7.29 18.71 -4.64
N LYS A 102 -7.99 19.35 -5.58
CA LYS A 102 -8.64 20.65 -5.31
C LYS A 102 -10.01 20.40 -4.67
N MET A 103 -10.70 21.44 -4.20
CA MET A 103 -12.02 21.35 -3.54
C MET A 103 -13.06 20.48 -4.28
N LEU A 104 -12.89 20.27 -5.59
CA LEU A 104 -13.77 19.48 -6.47
C LEU A 104 -13.59 17.95 -6.32
N ASP A 105 -12.52 17.48 -5.69
CA ASP A 105 -12.17 16.05 -5.65
C ASP A 105 -12.66 15.35 -4.36
N LYS A 106 -13.18 16.12 -3.39
CA LYS A 106 -13.80 15.61 -2.14
C LYS A 106 -14.84 14.49 -2.36
N PRO A 107 -15.77 14.58 -3.33
CA PRO A 107 -16.77 13.52 -3.54
C PRO A 107 -16.14 12.19 -3.97
N ILE A 108 -15.09 12.26 -4.79
CA ILE A 108 -14.37 11.09 -5.30
C ILE A 108 -13.59 10.42 -4.16
N ILE A 109 -12.89 11.23 -3.37
CA ILE A 109 -12.18 10.77 -2.19
C ILE A 109 -13.13 10.07 -1.22
N ASN A 110 -14.24 10.73 -0.87
CA ASN A 110 -15.22 10.17 0.06
C ASN A 110 -15.83 8.87 -0.48
N LEU A 111 -16.00 8.77 -1.80
CA LEU A 111 -16.43 7.53 -2.44
C LEU A 111 -15.39 6.42 -2.28
N LEU A 112 -14.11 6.70 -2.55
CA LEU A 112 -13.03 5.73 -2.35
C LEU A 112 -12.92 5.32 -0.88
N GLN A 113 -12.95 6.25 0.06
CA GLN A 113 -12.97 5.95 1.49
C GLN A 113 -14.16 5.04 1.83
N ASN A 114 -15.39 5.44 1.53
CA ASN A 114 -16.58 4.66 1.89
C ASN A 114 -16.64 3.26 1.26
N GLN A 115 -16.08 3.07 0.07
CA GLN A 115 -16.10 1.79 -0.64
C GLN A 115 -14.94 0.88 -0.28
N VAL A 116 -13.76 1.47 -0.09
CA VAL A 116 -12.49 0.74 0.06
C VAL A 116 -12.15 0.55 1.53
N GLU A 117 -12.37 1.55 2.39
CA GLU A 117 -11.99 1.52 3.81
C GLU A 117 -12.59 0.31 4.55
N LYS A 118 -13.87 -0.02 4.29
CA LYS A 118 -14.54 -1.18 4.90
C LYS A 118 -13.98 -2.54 4.45
N ARG A 119 -13.11 -2.56 3.45
CA ARG A 119 -12.54 -3.75 2.84
C ARG A 119 -11.02 -3.76 2.91
N LEU A 120 -10.41 -2.72 3.44
CA LEU A 120 -8.98 -2.69 3.67
C LEU A 120 -8.63 -3.68 4.79
N PRO A 121 -7.51 -4.40 4.66
CA PRO A 121 -6.93 -5.14 5.76
C PRO A 121 -6.73 -4.25 6.98
N ALA A 122 -6.91 -4.80 8.17
CA ALA A 122 -6.59 -4.09 9.41
C ALA A 122 -5.11 -3.65 9.38
N GLY A 123 -4.86 -2.38 9.75
CA GLY A 123 -3.55 -1.77 9.64
C GLY A 123 -3.31 -0.99 8.35
N ILE A 124 -4.27 -0.96 7.41
CA ILE A 124 -4.25 0.00 6.30
C ILE A 124 -5.36 1.01 6.53
N ASP A 125 -4.97 2.28 6.70
CA ASP A 125 -5.91 3.39 6.84
C ASP A 125 -5.86 4.26 5.58
N LEU A 126 -7.03 4.53 5.02
CA LEU A 126 -7.18 5.42 3.86
C LEU A 126 -7.92 6.68 4.30
N ASN A 127 -7.20 7.81 4.28
CA ASN A 127 -7.82 9.11 4.46
C ASN A 127 -7.85 9.93 3.16
N ALA A 128 -8.45 11.13 3.23
CA ALA A 128 -8.63 11.99 2.08
C ALA A 128 -7.35 12.50 1.39
N ARG A 129 -6.20 12.33 2.04
CA ARG A 129 -4.90 12.84 1.60
C ARG A 129 -3.81 11.77 1.60
N ILE A 130 -3.97 10.72 2.39
CA ILE A 130 -2.89 9.77 2.66
C ILE A 130 -3.47 8.36 2.80
N VAL A 131 -2.80 7.37 2.21
CA VAL A 131 -2.90 5.96 2.63
C VAL A 131 -1.77 5.70 3.59
N THR A 132 -2.07 5.24 4.80
CA THR A 132 -1.06 4.85 5.78
C THR A 132 -1.13 3.35 6.03
N ILE A 133 0.03 2.71 6.14
CA ILE A 133 0.17 1.31 6.54
C ILE A 133 0.86 1.26 7.89
N ASP A 134 0.11 0.82 8.89
CA ASP A 134 0.58 0.34 10.19
C ASP A 134 1.06 -1.10 10.01
N LEU A 135 2.37 -1.24 9.79
CA LEU A 135 3.00 -2.52 9.51
C LEU A 135 2.77 -3.56 10.63
N PRO A 136 2.87 -3.20 11.93
CA PRO A 136 2.48 -4.08 13.02
C PRO A 136 1.06 -4.64 12.93
N LYS A 137 0.07 -3.77 12.76
CA LYS A 137 -1.33 -4.20 12.66
C LYS A 137 -1.58 -5.05 11.41
N LEU A 138 -0.97 -4.68 10.28
CA LEU A 138 -1.10 -5.43 9.04
C LEU A 138 -0.54 -6.85 9.17
N LEU A 139 0.68 -7.00 9.70
CA LEU A 139 1.29 -8.32 9.88
C LEU A 139 0.51 -9.17 10.88
N HIS A 140 -0.06 -8.55 11.92
CA HIS A 140 -0.95 -9.25 12.85
C HIS A 140 -2.22 -9.76 12.15
N ALA A 141 -2.86 -8.93 11.32
CA ALA A 141 -4.07 -9.28 10.58
C ALA A 141 -3.83 -10.40 9.56
N LEU A 142 -2.63 -10.46 8.98
CA LEU A 142 -2.22 -11.50 8.03
C LEU A 142 -1.71 -12.79 8.70
N GLY A 143 -1.74 -12.88 10.04
CA GLY A 143 -1.23 -14.04 10.78
C GLY A 143 0.30 -14.16 10.79
N GLN A 144 1.02 -13.11 10.42
CA GLN A 144 2.48 -13.06 10.28
C GLN A 144 3.16 -12.37 11.48
N LYS A 145 2.55 -12.42 12.68
CA LYS A 145 3.05 -11.72 13.88
C LYS A 145 4.50 -12.09 14.24
N HIS A 146 4.94 -13.30 13.91
CA HIS A 146 6.31 -13.77 14.15
C HIS A 146 7.37 -12.92 13.42
N LEU A 147 7.01 -12.29 12.29
CA LEU A 147 7.92 -11.40 11.56
C LEU A 147 8.18 -10.07 12.27
N LEU A 148 7.31 -9.65 13.20
CA LEU A 148 7.49 -8.38 13.92
C LEU A 148 8.72 -8.36 14.82
N GLY A 149 9.07 -9.52 15.38
CA GLY A 149 10.30 -9.68 16.17
C GLY A 149 11.56 -9.67 15.32
N LEU A 150 11.43 -9.77 13.99
CA LEU A 150 12.56 -9.80 13.05
C LEU A 150 12.74 -8.46 12.34
N ILE A 151 11.67 -7.68 12.14
CA ILE A 151 11.76 -6.39 11.44
C ILE A 151 12.25 -5.31 12.40
N ALA A 152 13.51 -4.91 12.28
CA ALA A 152 14.09 -3.77 13.00
C ALA A 152 13.70 -2.44 12.34
N GLY A 153 13.59 -2.43 11.01
CA GLY A 153 13.11 -1.28 10.27
C GLY A 153 12.46 -1.64 8.93
N ALA A 154 11.62 -0.76 8.41
CA ALA A 154 11.05 -0.88 7.07
C ALA A 154 10.87 0.49 6.42
N LYS A 155 11.02 0.54 5.09
CA LYS A 155 10.82 1.76 4.30
C LYS A 155 10.14 1.43 2.98
N LEU A 156 9.21 2.27 2.54
CA LEU A 156 8.69 2.18 1.19
C LEU A 156 9.51 3.03 0.23
N GLY A 157 9.71 2.48 -0.96
CA GLY A 157 10.09 3.23 -2.14
C GLY A 157 9.34 2.73 -3.36
N SER A 158 9.57 3.39 -4.50
CA SER A 158 9.04 2.91 -5.78
C SER A 158 10.09 2.99 -6.87
N ARG A 159 9.93 2.07 -7.83
CA ARG A 159 10.59 2.11 -9.13
C ARG A 159 9.50 2.08 -10.21
N THR A 160 9.88 2.30 -11.46
CA THR A 160 8.95 2.18 -12.59
C THR A 160 8.19 0.84 -12.54
N ASN A 161 6.87 0.92 -12.38
CA ASN A 161 5.91 -0.20 -12.24
C ASN A 161 6.14 -1.15 -11.06
N GLN A 162 6.90 -0.73 -10.05
CA GLN A 162 7.19 -1.55 -8.88
C GLN A 162 7.06 -0.75 -7.58
N LEU A 163 6.42 -1.36 -6.59
CA LEU A 163 6.55 -0.93 -5.20
C LEU A 163 7.72 -1.70 -4.58
N VAL A 164 8.63 -1.01 -3.91
CA VAL A 164 9.77 -1.65 -3.24
C VAL A 164 9.62 -1.45 -1.74
N ILE A 165 9.63 -2.55 -0.99
CA ILE A 165 9.67 -2.52 0.47
C ILE A 165 11.08 -2.89 0.89
N TYR A 166 11.79 -1.93 1.46
CA TYR A 166 13.08 -2.18 2.09
C TYR A 166 12.84 -2.62 3.52
N LEU A 167 13.29 -3.81 3.88
CA LEU A 167 13.22 -4.36 5.22
C LEU A 167 14.63 -4.47 5.79
N HIS A 168 14.76 -4.06 7.04
CA HIS A 168 15.94 -4.26 7.85
C HIS A 168 15.59 -5.31 8.92
N LEU A 169 16.26 -6.46 8.86
CA LEU A 169 16.01 -7.59 9.74
C LEU A 169 17.08 -7.70 10.83
N GLN A 170 16.62 -7.87 12.06
CA GLN A 170 17.45 -8.13 13.24
C GLN A 170 16.63 -8.99 14.23
N PRO A 171 17.12 -10.21 14.57
CA PRO A 171 16.48 -11.11 15.55
C PRO A 171 16.27 -10.49 16.94
#